data_AF-A0A1F7FLA7-F1
#
_entry.id   AF-A0A1F7FLA7-F1
#
_cell.length_a   1.000
_cell.length_b   1.000
_cell.length_c   1.000
_cell.angle_alpha   90.00
_cell.angle_beta   90.00
_cell.angle_gamma   90.00
#
_symmetry.space_group_name_H-M   'P 1'
#
loop_
_entity.id
_entity.type
_entity.pdbx_description
1 polymer ?
#
loop_
_entity_poly.entity_id
_entity_poly.type
_entity_poly.pdbx_seq_one_letter_code
_entity_poly.pdbx_strand_id
1 'polypeptide(L)'
;MKKRALFLTNRSGFTLTEIMIALALFSVVALPASRYLSRMMVSQTDQQLYYAMQLAQAEMEQYLASRGNEPENKTVMFNGLSWEIQIQSTGNGYRIITLSINKKGVKVLDIVTGKYAP
;
A
#
# COMPACT_ATOMS: atom_id res chain seq x y z
N MET A 1 32.39 -62.16 -0.45
CA MET A 1 31.41 -62.12 0.67
C MET A 1 30.81 -60.71 0.74
N LYS A 2 29.47 -60.59 0.70
CA LYS A 2 28.72 -59.32 0.55
C LYS A 2 28.67 -58.53 1.87
N LYS A 3 28.85 -57.21 1.76
CA LYS A 3 28.71 -56.17 2.81
C LYS A 3 27.32 -56.19 3.45
N ARG A 4 27.23 -55.92 4.75
CA ARG A 4 26.01 -55.39 5.38
C ARG A 4 26.36 -54.09 6.10
N ALA A 5 26.06 -52.98 5.43
CA ALA A 5 25.98 -51.67 6.08
C ALA A 5 24.71 -51.68 6.94
N LEU A 6 24.90 -51.52 8.24
CA LEU A 6 23.84 -51.49 9.23
C LEU A 6 23.26 -50.06 9.21
N PHE A 7 22.20 -49.86 8.43
CA PHE A 7 21.45 -48.60 8.45
C PHE A 7 20.69 -48.51 9.78
N LEU A 8 21.29 -47.85 10.76
CA LEU A 8 20.58 -47.36 11.94
C LEU A 8 19.69 -46.20 11.52
N THR A 9 18.51 -46.51 10.99
CA THR A 9 17.42 -45.55 10.87
C THR A 9 16.91 -45.21 12.26
N ASN A 10 17.49 -44.19 12.89
CA ASN A 10 16.97 -43.59 14.11
C ASN A 10 15.65 -42.87 13.79
N ARG A 11 14.52 -43.57 13.96
CA ARG A 11 13.18 -42.97 13.90
C ARG A 11 12.80 -42.44 15.28
N SER A 12 13.37 -41.32 15.70
CA SER A 12 12.85 -40.57 16.84
C SER A 12 11.65 -39.74 16.37
N GLY A 13 10.44 -40.21 16.64
CA GLY A 13 9.24 -39.38 16.52
C GLY A 13 9.32 -38.25 17.54
N PHE A 14 8.97 -37.03 17.13
CA PHE A 14 8.94 -35.88 18.03
C PHE A 14 7.97 -36.14 19.18
N THR A 15 8.43 -35.93 20.42
CA THR A 15 7.56 -36.03 21.58
C THR A 15 6.61 -34.83 21.61
N LEU A 16 5.39 -35.02 22.11
CA LEU A 16 4.40 -33.94 22.23
C LEU A 16 4.96 -32.73 23.00
N THR A 17 5.82 -32.99 23.98
CA THR A 17 6.53 -31.99 24.77
C THR A 17 7.50 -31.15 23.92
N GLU A 18 8.26 -31.75 23.01
CA GLU A 18 9.15 -31.00 22.10
C GLU A 18 8.37 -30.07 21.17
N ILE A 19 7.20 -30.50 20.69
CA ILE A 19 6.33 -29.65 19.87
C ILE A 19 5.81 -28.48 20.69
N MET A 20 5.39 -28.70 21.95
CA MET A 20 4.95 -27.62 22.84
C MET A 20 6.08 -26.63 23.15
N ILE A 21 7.29 -27.12 23.41
CA ILE A 21 8.46 -26.27 23.65
C ILE A 21 8.81 -25.48 22.38
N ALA A 22 8.79 -26.11 21.21
CA ALA A 22 9.04 -25.45 19.94
C ALA A 22 8.02 -24.35 19.64
N LEU A 23 6.72 -24.60 19.89
CA LEU A 23 5.66 -23.61 19.74
C LEU A 23 5.81 -22.45 20.74
N ALA A 24 6.17 -22.75 21.99
CA ALA A 24 6.43 -21.72 22.99
C ALA A 24 7.58 -20.81 22.56
N LEU A 25 8.72 -21.39 22.18
CA LEU A 25 9.88 -20.64 21.69
C LEU A 25 9.57 -19.85 20.40
N PHE A 26 8.80 -20.45 19.47
CA PHE A 26 8.37 -19.77 18.26
C PHE A 26 7.49 -18.55 18.58
N SER A 27 6.54 -18.67 19.53
CA SER A 27 5.65 -17.58 19.91
C SER A 27 6.40 -16.37 20.49
N VAL A 28 7.48 -16.62 21.24
CA VAL A 28 8.33 -15.57 21.82
C VAL A 28 9.01 -14.73 20.74
N VAL A 29 9.37 -15.34 19.60
CA VAL A 29 10.02 -14.64 18.48
C VAL A 29 8.98 -14.05 17.51
N ALA A 30 7.91 -14.79 17.22
CA ALA A 30 6.91 -14.43 16.23
C ALA A 30 6.10 -13.17 16.62
N LEU A 31 5.77 -12.99 17.90
CA LEU A 31 4.95 -11.86 18.36
C LEU A 31 5.68 -10.50 18.28
N PRO A 32 6.95 -10.35 18.71
CA PRO A 32 7.71 -9.13 18.45
C PRO A 32 7.90 -8.90 16.96
N ALA A 33 8.27 -9.94 16.20
CA ALA A 33 8.51 -9.83 14.77
C ALA A 33 7.28 -9.30 14.01
N SER A 34 6.08 -9.78 14.35
CA SER A 34 4.83 -9.30 13.72
C SER A 34 4.61 -7.82 13.96
N ARG A 35 4.85 -7.31 15.17
CA ARG A 35 4.73 -5.87 15.48
C ARG A 35 5.71 -5.00 14.68
N TYR A 36 6.95 -5.44 14.52
CA TYR A 36 7.93 -4.72 13.71
C TYR A 36 7.52 -4.68 12.23
N LEU A 37 7.08 -5.81 11.67
CA LEU A 37 6.60 -5.88 10.29
C LEU A 37 5.37 -4.99 10.07
N SER A 38 4.40 -5.01 10.98
CA SER A 38 3.21 -4.15 10.88
C SER A 38 3.59 -2.66 10.87
N ARG A 39 4.54 -2.22 11.71
CA ARG A 39 4.98 -0.82 11.73
C ARG A 39 5.65 -0.37 10.43
N MET A 40 6.47 -1.25 9.83
CA MET A 40 7.09 -0.95 8.53
C MET A 40 6.05 -0.82 7.42
N MET A 41 5.03 -1.69 7.41
CA MET A 41 3.94 -1.59 6.44
C MET A 41 3.10 -0.32 6.64
N VAL A 42 2.77 0.05 7.88
CA VAL A 42 2.02 1.29 8.19
C VAL A 42 2.81 2.52 7.75
N SER A 43 4.11 2.59 8.05
CA SER A 43 4.96 3.72 7.64
C SER A 43 5.01 3.93 6.12
N GLN A 44 4.98 2.84 5.33
CA GLN A 44 4.93 2.96 3.87
C GLN A 44 3.58 3.48 3.38
N THR A 45 2.48 3.08 4.02
CA THR A 45 1.14 3.59 3.70
C THR A 45 1.02 5.09 4.01
N ASP A 46 1.50 5.51 5.19
CA ASP A 46 1.47 6.92 5.61
C ASP A 46 2.31 7.79 4.66
N GLN A 47 3.48 7.30 4.26
CA GLN A 47 4.34 7.99 3.31
C GLN A 47 3.70 8.10 1.91
N GLN A 48 3.00 7.06 1.46
CA GLN A 48 2.27 7.09 0.19
C GLN A 48 1.10 8.07 0.23
N LEU A 49 0.36 8.12 1.34
CA LEU A 49 -0.72 9.08 1.53
C LEU A 49 -0.19 10.51 1.53
N TYR A 50 0.93 10.77 2.20
CA TYR A 50 1.58 12.08 2.21
C TYR A 50 1.96 12.54 0.78
N TYR A 51 2.57 11.67 -0.02
CA TYR A 51 2.89 11.99 -1.42
C TYR A 51 1.64 12.19 -2.29
N ALA A 52 0.61 11.38 -2.09
CA ALA A 52 -0.66 11.56 -2.78
C ALA A 52 -1.28 12.92 -2.42
N MET A 53 -1.25 13.34 -1.15
CA MET A 53 -1.76 14.66 -0.74
C MET A 53 -0.99 15.82 -1.39
N GLN A 54 0.34 15.73 -1.48
CA GLN A 54 1.16 16.76 -2.13
C GLN A 54 0.83 16.87 -3.62
N LEU A 55 0.73 15.73 -4.31
CA LEU A 55 0.30 15.69 -5.71
C LEU A 55 -1.11 16.28 -5.85
N ALA A 56 -2.03 15.89 -4.98
CA ALA A 56 -3.40 16.37 -5.03
C ALA A 56 -3.48 17.90 -4.90
N GLN A 57 -2.72 18.46 -3.96
CA GLN A 57 -2.65 19.90 -3.76
C GLN A 57 -2.09 20.61 -5.00
N ALA A 58 -0.95 20.13 -5.53
CA ALA A 58 -0.33 20.73 -6.71
C ALA A 58 -1.26 20.71 -7.93
N GLU A 59 -1.96 19.60 -8.14
CA GLU A 59 -2.93 19.46 -9.24
C GLU A 59 -4.13 20.38 -9.07
N MET A 60 -4.63 20.49 -7.83
CA MET A 60 -5.76 21.35 -7.54
C MET A 60 -5.40 22.83 -7.73
N GLU A 61 -4.20 23.24 -7.30
CA GLU A 61 -3.67 24.59 -7.54
C GLU A 61 -3.53 24.88 -9.03
N GLN A 62 -2.98 23.93 -9.81
CA GLN A 62 -2.87 24.07 -11.26
C GLN A 62 -4.24 24.17 -11.94
N TYR A 63 -5.20 23.36 -11.53
CA TYR A 63 -6.57 23.39 -12.05
C TYR A 63 -7.27 24.73 -11.75
N LEU A 64 -7.09 25.26 -10.54
CA LEU A 64 -7.62 26.57 -10.15
C LEU A 64 -6.96 27.70 -10.95
N ALA A 65 -5.65 27.62 -11.18
CA ALA A 65 -4.90 28.59 -11.98
C ALA A 65 -5.28 28.58 -13.47
N SER A 66 -5.61 27.41 -14.03
CA SER A 66 -6.01 27.25 -15.44
C SER A 66 -7.43 27.72 -15.75
N ARG A 67 -8.13 28.36 -14.79
CA ARG A 67 -9.54 28.76 -14.87
C ARG A 67 -10.49 27.60 -15.21
N GLY A 68 -10.14 26.38 -14.82
CA GLY A 68 -10.98 25.20 -15.01
C GLY A 68 -11.09 24.77 -16.46
N ASN A 69 -9.98 24.80 -17.20
CA ASN A 69 -9.82 24.02 -18.43
C ASN A 69 -10.16 22.54 -18.16
N GLU A 70 -10.54 21.81 -19.22
CA GLU A 70 -11.04 20.44 -19.06
C GLU A 70 -10.06 19.57 -18.26
N PRO A 71 -10.57 18.84 -17.26
CA PRO A 71 -9.74 17.94 -16.48
C PRO A 71 -9.20 16.81 -17.35
N GLU A 72 -7.89 16.66 -17.40
CA GLU A 72 -7.22 15.59 -18.16
C GLU A 72 -6.63 14.55 -17.20
N ASN A 73 -6.85 13.28 -17.53
CA ASN A 73 -6.19 12.19 -16.83
C ASN A 73 -4.72 12.14 -17.23
N LYS A 74 -3.82 12.09 -16.26
CA LYS A 74 -2.38 12.07 -16.56
C LYS A 74 -1.61 11.14 -15.65
N THR A 75 -0.48 10.67 -16.15
CA THR A 75 0.47 9.87 -15.38
C THR A 75 1.70 10.73 -15.06
N VAL A 76 2.06 10.81 -13.79
CA VAL A 76 3.19 11.62 -13.31
C VAL A 76 4.20 10.78 -12.55
N MET A 77 5.48 11.11 -12.74
CA MET A 77 6.57 10.54 -11.95
C MET A 77 6.84 11.44 -10.74
N PHE A 78 6.62 10.91 -9.54
CA PHE A 78 6.86 11.64 -8.29
C PHE A 78 7.57 10.74 -7.28
N ASN A 79 8.73 11.22 -6.80
CA ASN A 79 9.62 10.49 -5.90
C ASN A 79 9.98 9.06 -6.40
N GLY A 80 10.31 8.96 -7.70
CA GLY A 80 10.68 7.68 -8.34
C GLY A 80 9.52 6.70 -8.54
N LEU A 81 8.29 7.10 -8.23
CA LEU A 81 7.09 6.29 -8.40
C LEU A 81 6.18 6.90 -9.48
N SER A 82 5.53 6.03 -10.27
CA SER A 82 4.51 6.43 -11.23
C SER A 82 3.14 6.50 -10.56
N TRP A 83 2.44 7.61 -10.76
CA TRP A 83 1.12 7.89 -10.22
C TRP A 83 0.16 8.26 -11.33
N GLU A 84 -1.05 7.74 -11.27
CA GLU A 84 -2.13 8.09 -12.19
C GLU A 84 -3.07 9.06 -11.49
N ILE A 85 -3.24 10.22 -12.07
CA ILE A 85 -4.14 11.27 -11.61
C ILE A 85 -5.36 11.25 -12.53
N GLN A 86 -6.52 11.03 -11.94
CA GLN A 86 -7.80 11.09 -12.64
C GLN A 86 -8.59 12.27 -12.11
N ILE A 87 -9.03 13.14 -13.01
CA ILE A 87 -9.80 14.33 -12.66
C ILE A 87 -11.13 14.22 -13.38
N GLN A 88 -12.22 14.30 -12.63
CA GLN A 88 -13.57 14.28 -13.19
C GLN A 88 -14.29 15.56 -12.75
N SER A 89 -14.84 16.29 -13.72
CA SER A 89 -15.72 17.43 -13.45
C SER A 89 -17.16 17.03 -13.75
N THR A 90 -18.06 17.14 -12.79
CA THR A 90 -19.49 16.87 -12.98
C THR A 90 -20.32 18.06 -12.53
N GLY A 91 -21.29 18.45 -13.37
CA GLY A 91 -22.43 19.27 -12.98
C GLY A 91 -22.79 20.40 -13.97
N ASN A 92 -24.09 20.66 -14.08
CA ASN A 92 -24.67 21.78 -14.82
C ASN A 92 -24.93 22.92 -13.83
N GLY A 93 -24.13 23.99 -13.88
CA GLY A 93 -24.24 25.17 -12.99
C GLY A 93 -23.40 25.09 -11.70
N TYR A 94 -23.01 23.90 -11.26
CA TYR A 94 -22.02 23.68 -10.19
C TYR A 94 -20.96 22.71 -10.67
N ARG A 95 -19.68 23.05 -10.56
CA ARG A 95 -18.60 22.13 -10.95
C ARG A 95 -18.09 21.40 -9.72
N ILE A 96 -18.40 20.11 -9.62
CA ILE A 96 -17.78 19.20 -8.66
C ILE A 96 -16.56 18.59 -9.34
N ILE A 97 -15.39 18.72 -8.70
CA ILE A 97 -14.12 18.18 -9.16
C ILE A 97 -13.76 17.03 -8.24
N THR A 98 -13.67 15.83 -8.81
CA THR A 98 -13.17 14.64 -8.14
C THR A 98 -11.75 14.36 -8.63
N LEU A 99 -10.79 14.36 -7.70
CA LEU A 99 -9.38 14.10 -7.95
C LEU A 99 -9.01 12.76 -7.29
N SER A 100 -8.83 11.73 -8.11
CA SER A 100 -8.40 10.41 -7.68
C SER A 100 -6.93 10.20 -8.01
N ILE A 101 -6.13 9.81 -7.01
CA ILE A 101 -4.71 9.48 -7.18
C ILE A 101 -4.54 7.99 -6.97
N ASN A 102 -4.10 7.31 -8.03
CA ASN A 102 -3.89 5.89 -8.07
C ASN A 102 -2.39 5.58 -8.21
N LYS A 103 -1.98 4.45 -7.63
CA LYS A 103 -0.64 3.89 -7.77
C LYS A 103 -0.77 2.44 -8.22
N LYS A 104 -0.26 2.12 -9.41
CA LYS A 104 -0.35 0.77 -10.02
C LYS A 104 -1.80 0.22 -10.01
N GLY A 105 -2.77 1.06 -10.33
CA GLY A 105 -4.19 0.70 -10.32
C GLY A 105 -4.87 0.63 -8.95
N VAL A 106 -4.16 0.89 -7.84
CA VAL A 106 -4.76 0.97 -6.50
C VAL A 106 -5.01 2.44 -6.14
N LYS A 107 -6.23 2.77 -5.78
CA LYS A 107 -6.60 4.12 -5.30
C LYS A 107 -5.97 4.38 -3.94
N VAL A 108 -5.15 5.44 -3.84
CA VAL A 108 -4.48 5.85 -2.61
C VAL A 108 -5.19 7.02 -1.96
N LEU A 109 -5.71 7.96 -2.76
CA LEU A 109 -6.39 9.15 -2.29
C LEU A 109 -7.53 9.53 -3.25
N ASP A 110 -8.63 10.03 -2.68
CA ASP A 110 -9.74 10.64 -3.40
C ASP A 110 -10.11 11.96 -2.73
N ILE A 111 -10.13 13.04 -3.50
CA ILE A 111 -10.56 14.35 -3.02
C ILE A 111 -11.73 14.81 -3.88
N VAL A 112 -12.86 15.08 -3.25
CA VAL A 112 -14.02 15.66 -3.90
C VAL A 112 -14.14 17.11 -3.41
N THR A 113 -14.12 18.06 -4.34
CA THR A 113 -14.30 19.48 -4.04
C THR A 113 -15.33 20.10 -4.96
N GLY A 114 -16.15 21.03 -4.45
CA GLY A 114 -17.18 21.71 -5.22
C GLY A 114 -16.87 23.19 -5.38
N LYS A 115 -17.05 23.73 -6.59
CA LYS A 115 -17.00 25.18 -6.84
C LYS A 115 -18.34 25.67 -7.37
N TYR A 116 -18.87 26.71 -6.73
CA TYR A 116 -20.00 27.48 -7.24
C TYR A 116 -19.56 28.18 -8.53
N ALA A 117 -20.14 27.81 -9.68
CA ALA A 117 -19.92 28.54 -10.92
C ALA A 117 -21.02 29.61 -11.02
N PRO A 118 -20.68 30.92 -10.98
CA PRO A 118 -21.65 31.96 -11.28
C PRO A 118 -22.09 31.93 -12.74
#